data_AF-A0A2U0RXZ7-F1
#
_entry.id   AF-A0A2U0RXZ7-F1
#
_cell.length_a   1.000
_cell.length_b   1.000
_cell.length_c   1.000
_cell.angle_alpha   90.00
_cell.angle_beta   90.00
_cell.angle_gamma   90.00
#
_symmetry.space_group_name_H-M   'P 1'
#
loop_
_entity.id
_entity.type
_entity.pdbx_description
1 polymer ?
#
loop_
_entity_poly.entity_id
_entity_poly.type
_entity_poly.pdbx_seq_one_letter_code
_entity_poly.pdbx_strand_id
1 'polypeptide(L)'
;MRMWMVNPKIMCRQHLLGEHVEIHMFVGTLRRGKTVKGYLEKGLLEVHNLYARHEQLVKEMKCRGYNHCSELDEKWKSAEKLGVVDREKSLEELLKRCSRCKRRYSEKRVQ
;
A
#
# COMPACT_ATOMS: atom_id res chain seq x y z
N MET A 1 -4.78 5.65 7.22
CA MET A 1 -4.75 5.39 5.78
C MET A 1 -3.46 5.91 5.20
N ARG A 2 -2.65 5.03 4.60
CA ARG A 2 -1.52 5.38 3.74
C ARG A 2 -1.25 4.27 2.73
N MET A 3 -0.52 4.62 1.68
CA MET A 3 0.19 3.66 0.84
C MET A 3 1.65 3.66 1.30
N TRP A 4 2.20 2.50 1.63
CA TRP A 4 3.62 2.39 1.98
C TRP A 4 4.50 2.46 0.73
N MET A 5 4.01 1.95 -0.40
CA MET A 5 4.77 1.93 -1.67
C MET A 5 6.15 1.26 -1.58
N VAL A 6 6.36 0.42 -0.56
CA VAL A 6 7.55 -0.43 -0.42
C VAL A 6 7.32 -1.81 -1.03
N ASN A 7 8.38 -2.59 -1.19
CA ASN A 7 8.26 -3.98 -1.63
C ASN A 7 7.35 -4.80 -0.67
N PRO A 8 6.20 -5.36 -1.12
CA PRO A 8 5.30 -6.12 -0.25
C PRO A 8 5.97 -7.30 0.48
N LYS A 9 7.01 -7.90 -0.12
CA LYS A 9 7.76 -9.03 0.46
C LYS A 9 8.39 -8.71 1.81
N ILE A 10 8.76 -7.46 2.06
CA ILE A 10 9.37 -7.05 3.33
C ILE A 10 8.31 -6.69 4.39
N MET A 11 7.07 -6.42 3.99
CA MET A 11 6.00 -5.98 4.89
C MET A 11 5.48 -7.13 5.74
N CYS A 12 5.54 -7.03 7.07
CA CYS A 12 4.93 -8.00 7.96
C CYS A 12 3.41 -8.14 7.70
N ARG A 13 2.78 -9.19 8.23
CA ARG A 13 1.34 -9.44 8.03
C ARG A 13 0.47 -8.21 8.32
N GLN A 14 0.71 -7.52 9.44
CA GLN A 14 -0.08 -6.35 9.84
C GLN A 14 0.04 -5.20 8.83
N HIS A 15 1.24 -4.89 8.34
CA HIS A 15 1.41 -3.82 7.36
C HIS A 15 0.90 -4.21 5.98
N LEU A 16 1.11 -5.46 5.55
CA LEU A 16 0.62 -5.95 4.26
C LEU A 16 -0.92 -5.88 4.19
N LEU A 17 -1.59 -6.46 5.20
CA LEU A 17 -3.06 -6.45 5.27
C LEU A 17 -3.59 -5.05 5.60
N GLY A 18 -2.87 -4.28 6.41
CA GLY A 18 -3.24 -2.90 6.75
C GLY A 18 -3.29 -2.01 5.52
N GLU A 19 -2.24 -2.01 4.68
CA GLU A 19 -2.24 -1.24 3.45
C GLU A 19 -3.33 -1.70 2.47
N HIS A 20 -3.55 -3.01 2.37
CA HIS A 20 -4.60 -3.60 1.54
C HIS A 20 -5.99 -3.04 1.92
N VAL A 21 -6.32 -3.03 3.22
CA VAL A 21 -7.58 -2.47 3.73
C VAL A 21 -7.64 -0.96 3.50
N GLU A 22 -6.55 -0.23 3.77
CA GLU A 22 -6.51 1.23 3.61
C GLU A 22 -6.71 1.67 2.15
N ILE A 23 -6.28 0.88 1.17
CA ILE A 23 -6.61 1.12 -0.25
C ILE A 23 -8.12 1.06 -0.50
N HIS A 24 -8.82 0.05 0.04
CA HIS A 24 -10.28 -0.02 -0.07
C HIS A 24 -10.95 1.19 0.61
N MET A 25 -10.41 1.65 1.74
CA MET A 25 -10.91 2.85 2.41
C MET A 25 -10.71 4.13 1.58
N PHE A 26 -9.56 4.30 0.93
CA PHE A 26 -9.32 5.41 0.01
C PHE A 26 -10.29 5.39 -1.16
N VAL A 27 -10.46 4.24 -1.81
CA VAL A 27 -11.39 4.05 -2.91
C VAL A 27 -12.83 4.34 -2.49
N GLY A 28 -13.26 3.86 -1.32
CA GLY A 28 -14.58 4.17 -0.76
C GLY A 28 -14.76 5.66 -0.46
N THR A 29 -13.72 6.34 0.01
CA THR A 29 -13.73 7.79 0.27
C THR A 29 -13.88 8.58 -1.02
N LEU A 30 -13.06 8.29 -2.03
CA LEU A 30 -13.09 8.95 -3.33
C LEU A 30 -14.41 8.71 -4.07
N ARG A 31 -14.95 7.48 -4.04
CA ARG A 31 -16.28 7.16 -4.62
C ARG A 31 -17.42 7.99 -4.04
N ARG A 32 -17.31 8.40 -2.77
CA ARG A 32 -18.30 9.24 -2.08
C ARG A 32 -18.06 10.74 -2.31
N GLY A 33 -17.13 11.12 -3.20
CA GLY A 33 -16.77 12.51 -3.44
C GLY A 33 -16.11 13.20 -2.25
N LYS A 34 -15.61 12.44 -1.26
CA LYS A 34 -14.97 13.01 -0.07
C LYS A 34 -13.51 13.35 -0.37
N THR A 35 -13.05 14.44 0.23
CA THR A 35 -11.68 14.92 0.05
C THR A 35 -10.65 13.99 0.68
N VAL A 36 -9.53 13.81 -0.03
CA VAL A 36 -8.32 13.13 0.45
C VAL A 36 -7.12 14.08 0.49
N LYS A 37 -7.35 15.39 0.37
CA LYS A 37 -6.32 16.43 0.23
C LYS A 37 -5.21 16.32 1.29
N GLY A 38 -5.56 16.16 2.56
CA GLY A 38 -4.58 16.02 3.63
C GLY A 38 -3.69 14.78 3.53
N TYR A 39 -4.09 13.72 2.82
CA TYR A 39 -3.25 12.56 2.55
C TYR A 39 -2.32 12.79 1.36
N LEU A 40 -2.79 13.52 0.34
CA LEU A 40 -1.98 13.92 -0.81
C LEU A 40 -0.85 14.85 -0.38
N GLU A 41 -1.17 15.88 0.40
CA GLU A 41 -0.20 16.88 0.91
C GLU A 41 0.86 16.27 1.82
N LYS A 42 0.49 15.22 2.59
CA LYS A 42 1.43 14.50 3.45
C LYS A 42 2.23 13.42 2.72
N GLY A 43 2.02 13.23 1.41
CA GLY A 43 2.68 12.21 0.62
C GLY A 43 2.32 10.78 1.07
N LEU A 44 1.06 10.54 1.44
CA LEU A 44 0.56 9.26 1.95
C LEU A 44 -0.29 8.49 0.92
N LEU A 45 -0.58 9.07 -0.24
CA LEU A 45 -1.50 8.53 -1.24
C LEU A 45 -1.03 8.84 -2.66
N GLU A 46 -1.00 7.83 -3.52
CA GLU A 46 -0.84 7.93 -4.99
C GLU A 46 -2.10 7.37 -5.66
N VAL A 47 -3.03 8.23 -6.05
CA VAL A 47 -4.37 7.82 -6.52
C VAL A 47 -4.30 6.95 -7.77
N HIS A 48 -3.50 7.36 -8.75
CA HIS A 48 -3.26 6.61 -10.00
C HIS A 48 -2.65 5.22 -9.78
N ASN A 49 -2.05 4.95 -8.61
CA ASN A 49 -1.45 3.65 -8.30
C ASN A 49 -2.33 2.76 -7.41
N LEU A 50 -3.54 3.19 -7.01
CA LEU A 50 -4.41 2.41 -6.10
C LEU A 50 -4.66 0.99 -6.61
N TYR A 51 -5.00 0.83 -7.91
CA TYR A 51 -5.25 -0.49 -8.50
C TYR A 51 -3.98 -1.33 -8.57
N ALA A 52 -2.92 -0.82 -9.21
CA ALA A 52 -1.68 -1.55 -9.38
C ALA A 52 -1.05 -1.94 -8.02
N ARG A 53 -1.16 -1.06 -7.02
CA ARG A 53 -0.68 -1.33 -5.67
C ARG A 53 -1.50 -2.40 -4.97
N HIS A 54 -2.83 -2.37 -5.09
CA HIS A 54 -3.70 -3.45 -4.58
C HIS A 54 -3.24 -4.81 -5.13
N GLU A 55 -3.03 -4.93 -6.43
CA GLU A 55 -2.60 -6.17 -7.08
C GLU A 55 -1.23 -6.66 -6.59
N GLN A 56 -0.28 -5.73 -6.32
CA GLN A 56 1.01 -6.08 -5.73
C GLN A 56 0.85 -6.68 -4.32
N LEU A 57 -0.04 -6.11 -3.49
CA LEU A 57 -0.31 -6.62 -2.15
C LEU A 57 -1.01 -7.97 -2.23
N VAL A 58 -2.03 -8.11 -3.08
CA VAL A 58 -2.76 -9.37 -3.29
C VAL A 58 -1.84 -10.48 -3.77
N LYS A 59 -0.92 -10.19 -4.71
CA LYS A 59 0.09 -11.16 -5.16
C LYS A 59 0.92 -11.69 -4.01
N GLU A 60 1.37 -10.80 -3.12
CA GLU A 60 2.14 -11.20 -1.93
C GLU A 60 1.27 -11.93 -0.90
N MET A 61 0.01 -11.53 -0.72
CA MET A 61 -0.95 -12.22 0.14
C MET A 61 -1.18 -13.66 -0.34
N LYS A 62 -1.43 -13.86 -1.63
CA LYS A 62 -1.58 -15.18 -2.27
C LYS A 62 -0.30 -16.01 -2.12
N CYS A 63 0.87 -15.40 -2.32
CA CYS A 63 2.17 -16.06 -2.11
C CYS A 63 2.37 -16.56 -0.66
N ARG A 64 1.78 -15.88 0.33
CA ARG A 64 1.79 -16.30 1.74
C ARG A 64 0.64 -17.23 2.13
N GLY A 65 -0.18 -17.68 1.17
CA GLY A 65 -1.32 -18.55 1.41
C GLY A 65 -2.53 -17.86 2.05
N TYR A 66 -2.66 -16.53 1.90
CA TYR A 66 -3.85 -15.82 2.39
C TYR A 66 -4.98 -15.91 1.36
N ASN A 67 -6.20 -16.13 1.86
CA ASN A 67 -7.41 -16.02 1.05
C ASN A 67 -7.77 -14.53 0.88
N HIS A 68 -7.89 -14.09 -0.36
CA HIS A 68 -8.32 -12.74 -0.72
C HIS A 68 -9.58 -12.84 -1.57
N CYS A 69 -10.63 -12.12 -1.16
CA CYS A 69 -11.97 -12.18 -1.75
C CYS A 69 -12.56 -10.78 -1.99
N SER A 70 -11.72 -9.75 -2.06
CA SER A 70 -12.15 -8.36 -2.16
C SER A 70 -11.39 -7.65 -3.28
N GLU A 71 -11.77 -7.96 -4.51
CA GLU A 71 -11.16 -7.34 -5.69
C GLU A 71 -11.47 -5.83 -5.75
N LEU A 72 -10.56 -5.08 -6.39
CA LEU A 72 -10.77 -3.68 -6.67
C LEU A 72 -11.40 -3.50 -8.06
N ASP A 73 -12.31 -2.54 -8.17
CA ASP A 73 -12.96 -2.20 -9.44
C ASP A 73 -11.94 -1.72 -10.48
N GLU A 74 -11.98 -2.31 -11.67
CA GLU A 74 -10.99 -2.07 -12.73
C GLU A 74 -10.95 -0.64 -13.24
N LYS A 75 -11.99 0.18 -13.01
CA LYS A 75 -11.95 1.60 -13.38
C LYS A 75 -10.80 2.38 -12.72
N TRP A 76 -10.28 1.86 -11.61
CA TRP A 76 -9.12 2.44 -10.92
C TRP A 76 -7.80 2.23 -11.67
N LYS A 77 -7.77 1.41 -12.73
CA LYS A 77 -6.61 1.29 -13.64
C LYS A 77 -6.30 2.61 -14.36
N SER A 78 -7.31 3.44 -14.61
CA SER A 78 -7.21 4.72 -15.31
C SER A 78 -7.50 5.92 -14.39
N ALA A 79 -7.19 5.79 -13.10
CA ALA A 79 -7.41 6.88 -12.14
C ALA A 79 -6.47 8.06 -12.40
N GLU A 80 -6.94 9.26 -12.05
CA GLU A 80 -6.18 10.50 -12.25
C GLU A 80 -4.85 10.50 -11.49
N LYS A 81 -3.82 11.09 -12.11
CA LYS A 81 -2.49 11.25 -11.52
C LYS A 81 -2.51 12.29 -10.40
N LEU A 82 -2.85 11.85 -9.19
CA LEU A 82 -2.85 12.68 -7.98
C LEU A 82 -1.96 12.09 -6.89
N GLY A 83 -1.18 12.95 -6.24
CA GLY A 83 -0.30 12.62 -5.13
C GLY A 83 0.97 11.89 -5.54
N VAL A 84 1.96 11.93 -4.64
CA VAL A 84 3.22 11.19 -4.76
C VAL A 84 3.65 10.71 -3.38
N VAL A 85 4.08 9.46 -3.29
CA VAL A 85 4.64 8.86 -2.07
C VAL A 85 6.13 8.68 -2.28
N ASP A 86 6.91 9.30 -1.40
CA ASP A 86 8.35 9.10 -1.34
C ASP A 86 8.64 7.67 -0.82
N ARG A 87 9.10 6.81 -1.74
CA ARG A 87 9.32 5.38 -1.48
C ARG A 87 10.50 5.16 -0.52
N GLU A 88 11.54 5.99 -0.60
CA GLU A 88 12.72 5.87 0.26
C GLU A 88 12.38 6.28 1.68
N LYS A 89 11.75 7.46 1.84
CA LYS A 89 11.27 7.93 3.14
C LYS A 89 10.25 6.98 3.77
N SER A 90 9.33 6.45 2.97
CA SER A 90 8.32 5.49 3.44
C SER A 90 8.95 4.16 3.87
N LEU A 91 9.99 3.69 3.16
CA LEU A 91 10.79 2.55 3.58
C LEU A 91 11.46 2.83 4.93
N GLU A 92 12.20 3.92 5.06
CA GLU A 92 12.85 4.28 6.31
C GLU A 92 11.87 4.33 7.49
N GLU A 93 10.73 4.99 7.30
CA GLU A 93 9.69 5.10 8.31
C GLU A 93 9.13 3.72 8.71
N LEU A 94 8.88 2.84 7.75
CA LEU A 94 8.43 1.48 8.02
C LEU A 94 9.46 0.68 8.84
N LEU A 95 10.74 0.76 8.46
CA LEU A 95 11.81 0.02 9.14
C LEU A 95 12.09 0.58 10.54
N LYS A 96 11.93 1.90 10.73
CA LYS A 96 12.03 2.56 12.04
C LYS A 96 10.88 2.15 12.96
N ARG A 97 9.65 2.02 12.44
CA ARG A 97 8.44 1.71 13.23
C ARG A 97 8.22 0.23 13.52
N CYS A 98 8.72 -0.68 12.69
CA CYS A 98 8.38 -2.09 12.79
C CYS A 98 9.60 -3.02 12.72
N SER A 99 9.96 -3.58 13.87
CA SER A 99 11.05 -4.57 13.97
C SER A 99 10.84 -5.81 13.09
N ARG A 100 9.58 -6.25 12.89
CA ARG A 100 9.26 -7.38 12.01
C ARG A 100 9.51 -7.06 10.53
N CYS A 101 9.14 -5.86 10.07
CA CYS A 101 9.44 -5.43 8.70
C CYS A 101 10.95 -5.24 8.52
N LYS A 102 11.63 -4.65 9.53
CA LYS A 102 13.09 -4.52 9.55
C LYS A 102 13.80 -5.86 9.41
N ARG A 103 13.40 -6.87 10.19
CA ARG A 103 13.96 -8.22 10.10
C ARG A 103 13.83 -8.81 8.70
N ARG A 104 12.62 -8.76 8.12
CA ARG A 104 12.36 -9.30 6.77
C ARG A 104 13.10 -8.53 5.66
N TYR A 105 13.29 -7.22 5.84
CA TYR A 105 14.12 -6.42 4.94
C TYR A 105 15.57 -6.89 4.97
N SER A 106 16.14 -7.10 6.16
CA SER A 106 17.50 -7.63 6.31
C SER A 106 17.65 -9.03 5.71
N GLU A 107 16.73 -9.95 5.98
CA GLU A 107 16.72 -11.31 5.40
C GLU A 107 16.70 -11.29 3.86
N LYS A 108 16.01 -10.31 3.27
CA LYS A 108 15.88 -10.15 1.81
C LYS A 108 17.02 -9.38 1.14
N ARG A 109 17.91 -8.73 1.90
CA ARG A 109 19.14 -8.10 1.36
C ARG A 109 20.32 -9.06 1.24
N VAL A 110 20.23 -10.21 1.92
CA VAL A 110 21.28 -11.24 1.96
C VAL A 110 21.02 -12.37 0.93
N GLN A 111 19.83 -12.37 0.30
CA GLN A 111 19.48 -13.21 -0.85
C GLN A 111 19.66 -12.44 -2.15
#